data_AF-A0AA44ZGP8-F1
#
_entry.id   AF-A0AA44ZGP8-F1
#
_cell.length_a   1.000
_cell.length_b   1.000
_cell.length_c   1.000
_cell.angle_alpha   90.00
_cell.angle_beta   90.00
_cell.angle_gamma   90.00
#
_symmetry.space_group_name_H-M   'P 1'
#
loop_
_entity.id
_entity.type
_entity.pdbx_description
1 polymer ?
#
loop_
_entity_poly.entity_id
_entity_poly.type
_entity_poly.pdbx_seq_one_letter_code
_entity_poly.pdbx_strand_id
1 'polypeptide(L)'
;MYCQVGNKCLEKHRAENLYFSLVVPRIQENGQIIRPEYNGSMWKMSDGQPLRLSLAECSPKDNLQSGLETGRIVFGVLASVYFVSLLKKVLK
;
A
#
# COMPACT_ATOMS: atom_id res chain seq x y z
N MET A 1 -8.10 -14.97 0.99
CA MET A 1 -8.41 -13.73 1.73
C MET A 1 -7.39 -12.69 1.36
N TYR A 2 -7.85 -11.49 0.98
CA TYR A 2 -7.02 -10.36 0.59
C TYR A 2 -7.13 -9.25 1.63
N CYS A 3 -6.01 -8.58 1.91
CA CYS A 3 -5.89 -7.57 2.93
C CYS A 3 -5.26 -6.30 2.38
N GLN A 4 -5.73 -5.15 2.87
CA GLN A 4 -5.22 -3.85 2.48
C GLN A 4 -3.95 -3.50 3.27
N VAL A 5 -2.89 -3.15 2.56
CA VAL A 5 -1.67 -2.56 3.14
C VAL A 5 -1.31 -1.33 2.33
N GLY A 6 -1.48 -0.15 2.93
CA GLY A 6 -1.37 1.12 2.22
C GLY A 6 -2.40 1.22 1.10
N ASN A 7 -1.93 1.45 -0.14
CA ASN A 7 -2.76 1.50 -1.35
C ASN A 7 -2.78 0.18 -2.15
N LYS A 8 -2.29 -0.92 -1.56
CA LYS A 8 -2.24 -2.23 -2.21
C LYS A 8 -3.19 -3.20 -1.54
N CYS A 9 -3.98 -3.88 -2.37
CA CYS A 9 -4.74 -5.05 -1.96
C CYS A 9 -3.93 -6.31 -2.26
N LEU A 10 -3.52 -7.05 -1.24
CA LEU A 10 -2.56 -8.16 -1.33
C LEU A 10 -3.13 -9.43 -0.69
N GLU A 11 -2.68 -10.59 -1.14
CA GLU A 11 -2.96 -11.84 -0.42
C GLU A 11 -2.43 -11.76 1.02
N LYS A 12 -3.16 -12.35 1.97
CA LYS A 12 -2.87 -12.26 3.40
C LYS A 12 -1.38 -12.49 3.75
N HIS A 13 -0.75 -13.53 3.20
CA HIS A 13 0.66 -13.82 3.48
C HIS A 13 1.61 -12.70 3.03
N ARG A 14 1.36 -12.11 1.85
CA ARG A 14 2.16 -10.97 1.33
C ARG A 14 1.86 -9.70 2.09
N ALA A 15 0.59 -9.51 2.48
CA ALA A 15 0.15 -8.37 3.25
C ALA A 15 0.84 -8.35 4.62
N GLU A 16 0.87 -9.48 5.33
CA GLU A 16 1.59 -9.63 6.60
C GLU A 16 3.09 -9.38 6.41
N ASN A 17 3.72 -10.01 5.42
CA ASN A 17 5.16 -9.82 5.16
C ASN A 17 5.51 -8.36 4.84
N LEU A 18 4.71 -7.70 3.99
CA LEU A 18 4.91 -6.29 3.65
C LEU A 18 4.72 -5.41 4.88
N TYR A 19 3.65 -5.62 5.64
CA TYR A 19 3.34 -4.84 6.82
C TYR A 19 4.46 -4.94 7.87
N PHE A 20 4.87 -6.15 8.24
CA PHE A 20 5.90 -6.34 9.26
C PHE A 20 7.28 -5.85 8.82
N SER A 21 7.58 -5.91 7.52
CA SER A 21 8.82 -5.33 6.96
C SER A 21 8.84 -3.79 7.03
N LEU A 22 7.68 -3.14 7.18
CA LEU A 22 7.56 -1.68 7.32
C LEU A 22 7.57 -1.22 8.79
N VAL A 23 7.51 -2.14 9.75
CA VAL A 23 7.51 -1.77 11.18
C VAL A 23 8.90 -1.26 11.57
N VAL A 24 8.95 -0.01 12.02
CA VAL A 24 10.19 0.64 12.45
C VAL A 24 10.71 -0.01 13.74
N PRO A 25 11.98 -0.45 13.79
CA PRO A 25 12.60 -0.96 15.01
C PRO A 25 12.60 0.07 16.14
N ARG A 26 12.41 -0.37 17.38
CA ARG A 26 12.52 0.48 18.57
C ARG A 26 13.74 0.10 19.38
N ILE A 27 14.46 1.08 19.91
CA ILE A 27 15.59 0.87 20.81
C ILE A 27 15.08 1.03 22.24
N GLN A 28 15.27 0.00 23.06
CA GLN A 28 14.98 0.05 24.50
C GLN A 28 16.06 0.84 25.25
N GLU A 29 15.76 1.26 26.48
CA GLU A 29 16.70 1.98 27.36
C GLU A 29 18.00 1.20 27.63
N ASN A 30 17.95 -0.13 27.55
CA ASN A 30 19.11 -1.03 27.69
C ASN A 30 19.93 -1.19 26.39
N GLY A 31 19.61 -0.44 25.34
CA GLY A 31 20.27 -0.51 24.03
C GLY A 31 19.83 -1.68 23.14
N GLN A 32 18.89 -2.52 23.57
CA GLN A 32 18.38 -3.62 22.74
C GLN A 32 17.43 -3.12 21.66
N ILE A 33 17.60 -3.66 20.45
CA ILE A 33 16.71 -3.38 19.31
C ILE A 33 15.55 -4.37 19.33
N ILE A 34 14.34 -3.87 19.50
CA ILE A 34 13.11 -4.63 19.33
C ILE A 34 12.60 -4.42 17.90
N ARG A 35 12.44 -5.51 17.14
CA ARG A 35 11.84 -5.48 15.81
C ARG A 35 11.07 -6.78 15.50
N PRO A 36 10.21 -6.79 14.48
CA PRO A 36 9.66 -8.03 13.96
C PRO A 36 10.74 -8.86 13.26
N GLU A 37 10.73 -10.16 13.51
CA GLU A 37 11.60 -11.15 12.89
C GLU A 37 10.76 -12.29 12.34
N TYR A 38 11.09 -12.71 11.11
CA TYR A 38 10.44 -13.82 10.45
C TYR A 38 11.26 -15.10 10.65
N ASN A 39 10.69 -16.09 11.33
CA ASN A 39 11.39 -17.34 11.64
C ASN A 39 11.22 -18.43 10.54
N GLY A 40 10.75 -18.07 9.36
CA GLY A 40 10.45 -19.00 8.26
C GLY A 40 9.03 -19.57 8.26
N SER A 41 8.26 -19.40 9.34
CA SER A 41 6.84 -19.81 9.41
C SER A 41 5.92 -18.72 9.96
N MET A 42 6.37 -17.93 10.93
CA MET A 42 5.60 -16.92 11.61
C MET A 42 6.45 -15.70 12.00
N TRP A 43 5.79 -14.56 12.08
CA TRP A 43 6.39 -13.33 12.60
C TRP A 43 6.36 -13.32 14.13
N LYS A 44 7.49 -12.97 14.73
CA LYS A 44 7.62 -12.74 16.17
C LYS A 44 8.32 -11.42 16.41
N MET A 45 8.07 -10.78 17.53
CA MET A 45 8.95 -9.72 18.00
C MET A 45 10.29 -10.33 18.47
N SER A 46 11.38 -9.56 18.45
CA SER A 46 12.70 -9.99 18.93
C SER A 46 12.70 -10.46 20.41
N ASP A 47 11.68 -10.10 21.19
CA ASP A 47 11.45 -10.56 22.57
C ASP A 47 10.71 -11.91 22.65
N GLY A 48 10.33 -12.50 21.51
CA GLY A 48 9.67 -13.79 21.39
C GLY A 48 8.14 -13.74 21.29
N GLN A 49 7.51 -12.57 21.42
CA GLN A 49 6.04 -12.47 21.36
C GLN A 49 5.52 -12.74 19.94
N PRO A 50 4.54 -13.65 19.75
CA PRO A 50 3.96 -13.91 18.44
C PRO A 50 3.14 -12.71 17.97
N LEU A 51 3.36 -12.31 16.71
CA LEU A 51 2.62 -11.21 16.11
C LEU A 51 1.37 -11.76 15.41
N ARG A 52 0.19 -11.23 15.76
CA ARG A 52 -1.06 -11.46 15.03
C ARG A 52 -1.53 -10.15 14.44
N LEU A 53 -1.80 -10.17 13.14
CA LEU A 53 -2.20 -8.99 12.40
C LEU A 53 -3.70 -9.03 12.10
N SER A 54 -4.39 -7.94 12.42
CA SER A 54 -5.75 -7.68 11.96
C SER A 54 -5.67 -6.58 10.91
N LEU A 55 -5.60 -7.00 9.64
CA LEU A 55 -5.65 -6.09 8.51
C LEU A 55 -7.09 -6.00 8.00
N ALA A 56 -7.46 -4.81 7.49
CA ALA A 56 -8.73 -4.64 6.81
C ALA A 56 -8.77 -5.51 5.54
N GLU A 57 -9.91 -6.17 5.30
CA GLU A 57 -10.14 -6.92 4.08
C GLU A 57 -10.29 -5.98 2.88
N CYS A 58 -9.90 -6.46 1.70
CA CYS A 58 -10.03 -5.72 0.45
C CYS A 58 -10.38 -6.65 -0.72
N SER A 59 -10.96 -6.07 -1.76
CA SER A 59 -11.23 -6.74 -3.04
C SER A 59 -10.21 -6.29 -4.09
N PRO A 60 -9.43 -7.20 -4.68
CA PRO A 60 -8.48 -6.83 -5.74
C PRO A 60 -9.16 -6.20 -6.96
N LYS A 61 -10.38 -6.66 -7.28
CA LYS A 61 -11.19 -6.14 -8.38
C LYS A 61 -11.57 -4.69 -8.12
N ASP A 62 -12.05 -4.39 -6.92
CA ASP A 62 -12.51 -3.05 -6.57
C ASP A 62 -11.33 -2.08 -6.46
N ASN A 63 -10.18 -2.55 -5.96
CA ASN A 63 -8.94 -1.77 -5.93
C ASN A 63 -8.46 -1.40 -7.34
N LEU A 64 -8.53 -2.34 -8.29
CA LEU A 64 -8.20 -2.07 -9.69
C LEU A 64 -9.20 -1.11 -10.34
N GLN A 65 -10.50 -1.32 -10.12
CA GLN A 65 -11.55 -0.48 -10.68
C GLN A 65 -11.43 0.97 -10.19
N SER A 66 -11.21 1.17 -8.89
CA SER A 66 -10.98 2.50 -8.31
C SER A 66 -9.77 3.20 -8.96
N GLY A 67 -8.68 2.46 -9.22
CA GLY A 67 -7.52 2.99 -9.94
C GLY A 67 -7.83 3.40 -11.37
N LEU A 68 -8.61 2.60 -12.11
CA LEU A 68 -9.02 2.90 -13.48
C LEU A 68 -9.95 4.12 -13.56
N GLU A 69 -10.92 4.20 -12.65
CA GLU A 69 -11.85 5.34 -12.57
C GLU A 69 -11.10 6.65 -12.27
N THR A 70 -10.21 6.60 -11.28
CA THR A 70 -9.36 7.76 -10.92
C THR A 70 -8.47 8.16 -12.09
N GLY A 71 -7.81 7.19 -12.74
CA GLY A 71 -6.95 7.43 -13.89
C GLY A 71 -7.70 8.05 -15.07
N ARG A 72 -8.93 7.59 -15.34
CA ARG A 72 -9.78 8.13 -16.40
C ARG A 72 -10.14 9.59 -16.17
N ILE A 73 -10.48 9.96 -14.93
CA ILE A 73 -10.83 11.35 -14.58
C ILE A 73 -9.61 12.25 -14.78
N VAL A 74 -8.46 11.88 -14.22
CA VAL A 74 -7.21 12.66 -14.35
C VAL A 74 -6.83 12.84 -15.81
N PHE A 75 -6.87 11.76 -16.60
CA PHE A 75 -6.57 11.82 -18.03
C PHE A 75 -7.56 12.71 -18.79
N GLY A 76 -8.85 12.62 -18.50
CA GLY A 76 -9.89 13.44 -19.11
C GLY A 76 -9.67 14.93 -18.88
N VAL A 77 -9.31 15.33 -17.65
CA VAL A 77 -8.98 16.72 -17.32
C VAL A 77 -7.77 17.19 -18.13
N LEU A 78 -6.66 16.43 -18.12
CA LEU A 78 -5.46 16.81 -18.88
C LEU A 78 -5.71 16.92 -20.38
N ALA A 79 -6.45 15.96 -20.95
CA ALA A 79 -6.83 15.97 -22.36
C ALA A 79 -7.68 17.20 -22.71
N SER A 80 -8.64 17.57 -21.86
CA SER A 80 -9.48 18.76 -22.09
C SER A 80 -8.68 20.06 -22.07
N VAL A 81 -7.76 20.23 -21.10
CA VAL A 81 -6.90 21.41 -21.02
C VAL A 81 -5.99 21.49 -22.24
N TYR A 82 -5.41 20.36 -22.65
CA TYR A 82 -4.57 20.29 -23.84
C TYR A 82 -5.35 20.63 -25.12
N PHE A 83 -6.57 20.11 -25.26
CA PHE A 83 -7.44 20.40 -26.39
C PHE A 83 -7.78 21.89 -26.50
N VAL A 84 -8.14 22.53 -25.39
CA VAL A 84 -8.39 24.00 -25.35
C VAL A 84 -7.12 24.78 -25.71
N SER A 85 -5.95 24.33 -25.26
CA SER A 85 -4.67 24.94 -25.61
C SER A 85 -4.37 24.86 -27.12
N LEU A 86 -4.64 23.71 -27.75
CA LEU A 86 -4.52 23.55 -29.19
C LEU A 86 -5.48 24.47 -29.96
N LEU A 87 -6.76 24.53 -29.56
CA LEU A 87 -7.72 25.42 -30.19
C LEU A 87 -7.28 26.88 -30.12
N LYS A 88 -6.78 27.33 -28.96
CA LYS A 88 -6.22 28.68 -28.80
C LYS A 88 -5.03 28.96 -29.72
N LYS A 89 -4.22 27.96 -30.06
CA LYS A 89 -3.09 28.10 -30.99
C LYS A 89 -3.52 28.14 -32.45
N VAL A 90 -4.61 27.46 -32.80
CA VAL A 90 -5.12 27.39 -34.20
C VAL A 90 -5.99 28.60 -34.54
N LEU A 91 -6.75 29.11 -33.57
CA LEU A 91 -7.65 30.26 -33.73
C LEU A 91 -6.94 31.63 -33.62
N LYS A 92 -5.62 31.63 -33.44
CA LYS A 92 -4.79 32.82 -33.29
C LYS A 92 -3.76 32.85 -34.40
#